data_AF-A0A7J8WRZ1-F1
#
_entry.id   AF-A0A7J8WRZ1-F1
#
_cell.length_a   1.000
_cell.length_b   1.000
_cell.length_c   1.000
_cell.angle_alpha   90.00
_cell.angle_beta   90.00
_cell.angle_gamma   90.00
#
_symmetry.space_group_name_H-M   'P 1'
#
loop_
_entity.id
_entity.type
_entity.pdbx_description
1 polymer ?
#
loop_
_entity_poly.entity_id
_entity_poly.type
_entity_poly.pdbx_seq_one_letter_code
_entity_poly.pdbx_strand_id
1 'polypeptide(L)'
;MYAIFERQEDFPKAHMYQIRIAFKLKEDKFRFMALSDTIQRVMPRSEDRVKGHSKPLDFKEAVLLTNPSNPKLKGEVDDKYQYSTENKDNKLNGWISDHDSVGFWIMTPSNEFRTGGPHKQDLTSHVGPTALSMFVSTHYTGTEIDTFYKEGEAWKKVFGPLSEEIESWPYNFTRSEDFPHSQQRGQVNGQLLVQDRYMDKQLMQAKSAFVGLAPPGEADSWQKEGKGYQFWTQTDKIGRFNIKNVRPGVYNLYAWVHGFIGSYKLDLNITIQPGNKIELGTLIYDPPRNGPTLWEIGIPDRTAAEFFIPEPYPQYVNSITNDGAD
;
A
#
# COMPACT_ATOMS: atom_id res chain seq x y z
N MET A 1 -14.80 -10.49 4.18
CA MET A 1 -15.17 -10.45 2.75
C MET A 1 -13.93 -10.66 1.89
N TYR A 2 -14.05 -11.37 0.78
CA TYR A 2 -13.04 -11.45 -0.27
C TYR A 2 -13.76 -11.41 -1.62
N ALA A 3 -13.03 -11.12 -2.70
CA ALA A 3 -13.58 -11.14 -4.04
C ALA A 3 -12.70 -11.96 -4.97
N ILE A 4 -13.30 -12.78 -5.81
CA ILE A 4 -12.61 -13.55 -6.84
C ILE A 4 -13.01 -12.92 -8.18
N PHE A 5 -12.02 -12.39 -8.89
CA PHE A 5 -12.20 -11.86 -10.22
C PHE A 5 -11.63 -12.88 -11.21
N GLU A 6 -12.41 -13.22 -12.22
CA GLU A 6 -12.04 -14.18 -13.25
C GLU A 6 -12.40 -13.61 -14.63
N ARG A 7 -11.46 -13.73 -15.55
CA ARG A 7 -11.57 -13.36 -16.95
C ARG A 7 -11.35 -14.62 -17.78
N GLN A 8 -12.28 -14.91 -18.68
CA GLN A 8 -12.27 -16.09 -19.53
C GLN A 8 -11.57 -15.83 -20.88
N GLU A 9 -11.19 -16.91 -21.57
CA GLU A 9 -10.43 -16.91 -22.83
C GLU A 9 -11.21 -16.37 -24.05
N ASP A 10 -12.50 -16.09 -23.90
CA ASP A 10 -13.34 -15.49 -24.95
C ASP A 10 -13.56 -13.98 -24.74
N PHE A 11 -13.01 -13.39 -23.67
CA PHE A 11 -13.24 -11.99 -23.38
C PHE A 11 -12.43 -11.05 -24.31
N PRO A 12 -12.99 -9.88 -24.70
CA PRO A 12 -12.29 -8.89 -25.50
C PRO A 12 -11.17 -8.22 -24.69
N LYS A 13 -10.19 -7.62 -25.38
CA LYS A 13 -9.12 -6.85 -24.71
C LYS A 13 -9.70 -5.79 -23.75
N ALA A 14 -9.06 -5.61 -22.60
CA ALA A 14 -9.56 -4.69 -21.57
C ALA A 14 -8.43 -4.07 -20.75
N HIS A 15 -8.66 -2.84 -20.28
CA HIS A 15 -7.86 -2.20 -19.25
C HIS A 15 -8.58 -2.31 -17.91
N MET A 16 -7.82 -2.47 -16.83
CA MET A 16 -8.33 -2.59 -15.47
C MET A 16 -7.67 -1.55 -14.58
N TYR A 17 -8.04 -0.29 -14.82
CA TYR A 17 -7.45 0.87 -14.16
C TYR A 17 -7.62 0.87 -12.65
N GLN A 18 -8.78 0.42 -12.16
CA GLN A 18 -9.12 0.45 -10.74
C GLN A 18 -10.04 -0.70 -10.36
N ILE A 19 -9.75 -1.34 -9.22
CA ILE A 19 -10.66 -2.25 -8.51
C ILE A 19 -10.70 -1.80 -7.05
N ARG A 20 -11.92 -1.65 -6.52
CA ARG A 20 -12.14 -1.27 -5.12
C ARG A 20 -13.49 -1.74 -4.63
N ILE A 21 -13.63 -1.78 -3.32
CA ILE A 21 -14.93 -1.83 -2.64
C ILE A 21 -15.13 -0.50 -1.92
N ALA A 22 -16.34 0.06 -2.06
CA ALA A 22 -16.73 1.30 -1.41
C ALA A 22 -17.94 1.05 -0.51
N PHE A 23 -17.80 1.37 0.76
CA PHE A 23 -18.88 1.33 1.73
C PHE A 23 -19.37 2.75 1.98
N LYS A 24 -20.56 3.07 1.47
CA LYS A 24 -21.23 4.33 1.80
C LYS A 24 -22.01 4.15 3.09
N LEU A 25 -21.47 4.69 4.17
CA LEU A 25 -22.10 4.62 5.47
C LEU A 25 -23.23 5.65 5.57
N LYS A 26 -24.09 5.49 6.58
CA LYS A 26 -25.19 6.41 6.82
C LYS A 26 -24.66 7.79 7.18
N GLU A 27 -24.93 8.76 6.30
CA GLU A 27 -24.38 10.10 6.41
C GLU A 27 -24.79 10.78 7.70
N ASP A 28 -26.00 10.58 8.21
CA ASP A 28 -26.48 11.11 9.49
C ASP A 28 -25.81 10.49 10.73
N LYS A 29 -25.24 9.28 10.61
CA LYS A 29 -24.73 8.50 11.75
C LYS A 29 -23.21 8.59 11.94
N PHE A 30 -22.43 8.62 10.87
CA PHE A 30 -20.96 8.55 10.90
C PHE A 30 -20.35 9.88 10.50
N ARG A 31 -19.45 10.42 11.34
CA ARG A 31 -18.84 11.75 11.12
C ARG A 31 -17.35 11.78 11.34
N PHE A 32 -16.84 10.93 12.22
CA PHE A 32 -15.44 10.93 12.58
C PHE A 32 -14.73 9.82 11.83
N MET A 33 -13.73 10.18 11.04
CA MET A 33 -12.89 9.24 10.29
C MET A 33 -11.58 9.04 11.04
N ALA A 34 -11.08 7.81 11.07
CA ALA A 34 -9.78 7.47 11.66
C ALA A 34 -9.01 6.51 10.73
N LEU A 35 -7.85 6.97 10.23
CA LEU A 35 -6.91 6.15 9.45
C LEU A 35 -5.69 5.76 10.27
N SER A 36 -5.21 6.67 11.12
CA SER A 36 -4.08 6.49 12.02
C SER A 36 -4.25 7.41 13.23
N ASP A 37 -3.33 7.33 14.18
CA ASP A 37 -3.30 8.22 15.35
C ASP A 37 -3.12 9.70 14.95
N THR A 38 -2.46 9.96 13.82
CA THR A 38 -2.17 11.30 13.28
C THR A 38 -3.14 11.72 12.16
N ILE A 39 -3.87 10.79 11.55
CA ILE A 39 -4.84 11.10 10.49
C ILE A 39 -6.21 10.63 10.93
N GLN A 40 -6.87 11.52 11.67
CA GLN A 40 -8.23 11.33 12.14
C GLN A 40 -8.91 12.69 12.32
N ARG A 41 -10.20 12.79 11.98
CA ARG A 41 -10.93 14.06 12.06
C ARG A 41 -12.43 13.88 11.94
N VAL A 42 -13.16 14.92 12.33
CA VAL A 42 -14.52 15.14 11.80
C VAL A 42 -14.42 15.48 10.33
N MET A 43 -15.14 14.72 9.51
CA MET A 43 -15.12 14.86 8.06
C MET A 43 -16.23 15.79 7.57
N PRO A 44 -16.00 16.52 6.46
CA PRO A 44 -17.06 17.24 5.77
C PRO A 44 -18.14 16.29 5.26
N ARG A 45 -19.34 16.85 5.05
CA ARG A 45 -20.46 16.17 4.40
C ARG A 45 -20.37 16.26 2.89
N SER A 46 -21.13 15.42 2.21
CA SER A 46 -21.26 15.51 0.74
C SER A 46 -21.83 16.87 0.34
N GLU A 47 -22.81 17.37 1.10
CA GLU A 47 -23.43 18.69 0.88
C GLU A 47 -22.45 19.86 1.08
N ASP A 48 -21.44 19.71 1.94
CA ASP A 48 -20.47 20.77 2.20
C ASP A 48 -19.60 21.06 0.97
N ARG A 49 -19.51 20.12 0.03
CA ARG A 49 -18.72 20.25 -1.19
C ARG A 49 -19.48 20.83 -2.37
N VAL A 50 -20.79 21.09 -2.26
CA VAL A 50 -21.59 21.59 -3.40
C VAL A 50 -21.54 23.12 -3.51
N LYS A 51 -21.99 23.65 -4.65
CA LYS A 51 -22.03 25.09 -4.92
C LYS A 51 -22.81 25.82 -3.83
N GLY A 52 -22.21 26.88 -3.27
CA GLY A 52 -22.78 27.66 -2.17
C GLY A 52 -22.24 27.29 -0.80
N HIS A 53 -21.74 26.06 -0.64
CA HIS A 53 -21.05 25.58 0.57
C HIS A 53 -19.54 25.52 0.41
N SER A 54 -19.07 25.34 -0.83
CA SER A 54 -17.64 25.34 -1.18
C SER A 54 -17.32 26.16 -2.42
N LYS A 55 -16.02 26.40 -2.61
CA LYS A 55 -15.42 26.91 -3.84
C LYS A 55 -14.47 25.85 -4.43
N PRO A 56 -14.71 25.36 -5.66
CA PRO A 56 -13.73 24.52 -6.36
C PRO A 56 -12.37 25.23 -6.48
N LEU A 57 -11.29 24.46 -6.29
CA LEU A 57 -9.92 24.91 -6.53
C LEU A 57 -9.43 24.43 -7.90
N ASP A 58 -8.16 24.68 -8.21
CA ASP A 58 -7.57 24.37 -9.52
C ASP A 58 -7.56 22.87 -9.83
N PHE A 59 -7.43 22.03 -8.79
CA PHE A 59 -7.59 20.58 -8.91
C PHE A 59 -9.06 20.19 -8.70
N LYS A 60 -9.63 19.42 -9.62
CA LYS A 60 -11.04 18.99 -9.58
C LYS A 60 -11.41 18.20 -8.32
N GLU A 61 -10.42 17.56 -7.68
CA GLU A 61 -10.58 16.83 -6.43
C GLU A 61 -10.66 17.72 -5.18
N ALA A 62 -10.20 18.97 -5.26
CA ALA A 62 -10.04 19.85 -4.12
C ALA A 62 -11.09 20.96 -4.10
N VAL A 63 -11.66 21.22 -2.92
CA VAL A 63 -12.58 22.34 -2.68
C VAL A 63 -12.21 23.07 -1.40
N LEU A 64 -12.36 24.39 -1.40
CA LEU A 64 -12.30 25.21 -0.19
C LEU A 64 -13.69 25.30 0.43
N LEU A 65 -13.85 24.91 1.69
CA LEU A 65 -15.12 24.94 2.41
C LEU A 65 -15.43 26.36 2.87
N THR A 66 -16.41 27.02 2.24
CA THR A 66 -16.75 28.43 2.51
C THR A 66 -17.94 28.61 3.46
N ASN A 67 -18.89 27.68 3.43
CA ASN A 67 -20.09 27.67 4.28
C ASN A 67 -20.50 26.24 4.65
N PRO A 68 -19.62 25.43 5.27
CA PRO A 68 -19.94 24.04 5.62
C PRO A 68 -21.00 23.98 6.74
N SER A 69 -21.75 22.87 6.75
CA SER A 69 -22.71 22.48 7.79
C SER A 69 -22.09 22.43 9.19
N ASN A 70 -20.81 22.08 9.29
CA ASN A 70 -20.01 22.22 10.51
C ASN A 70 -19.10 23.47 10.40
N PRO A 71 -19.40 24.56 11.12
CA PRO A 71 -18.64 25.81 11.03
C PRO A 71 -17.15 25.69 11.36
N LYS A 72 -16.73 24.66 12.10
CA LYS A 72 -15.31 24.42 12.42
C LYS A 72 -14.48 24.05 11.19
N LEU A 73 -15.11 23.53 10.15
CA LEU A 73 -14.45 23.14 8.89
C LEU A 73 -14.31 24.32 7.92
N LYS A 74 -14.85 25.50 8.25
CA LYS A 74 -14.84 26.66 7.36
C LYS A 74 -13.40 27.15 7.16
N GLY A 75 -13.03 27.35 5.91
CA GLY A 75 -11.69 27.76 5.51
C GLY A 75 -10.75 26.59 5.25
N GLU A 76 -11.17 25.35 5.52
CA GLU A 76 -10.35 24.18 5.20
C GLU A 76 -10.48 23.75 3.74
N VAL A 77 -9.39 23.18 3.20
CA VAL A 77 -9.39 22.50 1.91
C VAL A 77 -9.68 21.01 2.11
N ASP A 78 -10.71 20.50 1.46
CA ASP A 78 -11.03 19.08 1.41
C ASP A 78 -10.64 18.46 0.07
N ASP A 79 -9.70 17.53 0.09
CA ASP A 79 -9.23 16.75 -1.05
C ASP A 79 -9.17 15.26 -0.67
N LYS A 80 -9.73 14.40 -1.53
CA LYS A 80 -9.74 12.95 -1.30
C LYS A 80 -8.34 12.36 -1.09
N TYR A 81 -7.29 12.95 -1.69
CA TYR A 81 -5.94 12.43 -1.60
C TYR A 81 -5.29 12.64 -0.22
N GLN A 82 -5.83 13.55 0.60
CA GLN A 82 -5.43 13.75 1.99
C GLN A 82 -5.71 12.51 2.86
N TYR A 83 -6.54 11.58 2.37
CA TYR A 83 -6.95 10.36 3.05
C TYR A 83 -6.32 9.10 2.43
N SER A 84 -5.13 9.27 1.83
CA SER A 84 -4.36 8.16 1.28
C SER A 84 -3.42 7.57 2.34
N THR A 85 -3.09 6.29 2.22
CA THR A 85 -2.15 5.61 3.12
C THR A 85 -1.29 4.64 2.33
N GLU A 86 -0.02 4.50 2.70
CA GLU A 86 0.87 3.48 2.14
C GLU A 86 0.37 2.06 2.44
N ASN A 87 0.58 1.14 1.49
CA ASN A 87 0.18 -0.26 1.64
C ASN A 87 0.74 -0.94 2.89
N LYS A 88 1.96 -0.58 3.32
CA LYS A 88 2.59 -1.15 4.53
C LYS A 88 1.86 -0.79 5.83
N ASP A 89 1.21 0.37 5.88
CA ASP A 89 0.57 0.91 7.09
C ASP A 89 -0.96 0.76 7.06
N ASN A 90 -1.54 0.60 5.87
CA ASN A 90 -2.98 0.46 5.67
C ASN A 90 -3.51 -0.92 6.11
N LYS A 91 -3.58 -1.14 7.43
CA LYS A 91 -4.07 -2.38 8.05
C LYS A 91 -5.46 -2.25 8.64
N LEU A 92 -5.79 -1.08 9.19
CA LEU A 92 -7.04 -0.77 9.85
C LEU A 92 -7.37 0.69 9.58
N ASN A 93 -8.57 0.96 9.10
CA ASN A 93 -9.11 2.31 8.98
C ASN A 93 -10.65 2.26 9.10
N GLY A 94 -11.27 3.37 9.46
CA GLY A 94 -12.70 3.33 9.72
C GLY A 94 -13.35 4.66 10.05
N TRP A 95 -14.61 4.54 10.48
CA TRP A 95 -15.51 5.63 10.80
C TRP A 95 -16.21 5.37 12.12
N ILE A 96 -16.34 6.40 12.93
CA ILE A 96 -16.97 6.36 14.25
C ILE A 96 -18.27 7.17 14.19
N SER A 97 -19.31 6.63 14.83
CA SER A 97 -20.59 7.30 15.02
C SER A 97 -20.54 8.27 16.19
N ASP A 98 -21.21 9.41 16.06
CA ASP A 98 -21.25 10.45 17.09
C ASP A 98 -22.10 10.08 18.31
N HIS A 99 -23.08 9.18 18.14
CA HIS A 99 -24.16 9.01 19.13
C HIS A 99 -24.41 7.57 19.55
N ASP A 100 -24.07 6.59 18.71
CA ASP A 100 -24.53 5.21 18.91
C ASP A 100 -23.46 4.29 19.53
N SER A 101 -22.29 4.81 19.92
CA SER A 101 -21.13 4.00 20.34
C SER A 101 -20.78 2.87 19.35
N VAL A 102 -20.98 3.14 18.05
CA VAL A 102 -20.71 2.19 16.95
C VAL A 102 -19.60 2.73 16.05
N GLY A 103 -18.69 1.86 15.65
CA GLY A 103 -17.72 2.12 14.59
C GLY A 103 -17.91 1.17 13.40
N PHE A 104 -17.40 1.57 12.24
CA PHE A 104 -17.25 0.73 11.07
C PHE A 104 -15.78 0.70 10.68
N TRP A 105 -15.20 -0.49 10.54
CA TRP A 105 -13.78 -0.68 10.32
C TRP A 105 -13.52 -1.59 9.12
N ILE A 106 -12.55 -1.21 8.29
CA ILE A 106 -11.97 -2.07 7.26
C ILE A 106 -10.63 -2.57 7.80
N MET A 107 -10.53 -3.87 8.09
CA MET A 107 -9.24 -4.51 8.35
C MET A 107 -8.74 -5.25 7.13
N THR A 108 -7.46 -5.02 6.83
CA THR A 108 -6.73 -5.65 5.74
C THR A 108 -5.59 -6.50 6.32
N PRO A 109 -5.85 -7.75 6.70
CA PRO A 109 -4.85 -8.64 7.31
C PRO A 109 -3.78 -9.15 6.34
N SER A 110 -3.99 -8.97 5.03
CA SER A 110 -3.04 -9.42 4.01
C SER A 110 -2.74 -8.36 2.98
N ASN A 111 -1.48 -8.32 2.55
CA ASN A 111 -1.03 -7.52 1.44
C ASN A 111 -0.94 -8.30 0.13
N GLU A 112 -1.24 -9.62 0.13
CA GLU A 112 -0.93 -10.51 -1.00
C GLU A 112 -1.51 -10.05 -2.33
N PHE A 113 -2.69 -9.43 -2.27
CA PHE A 113 -3.45 -8.98 -3.43
C PHE A 113 -3.11 -7.56 -3.87
N ARG A 114 -2.43 -6.77 -3.03
CA ARG A 114 -2.09 -5.37 -3.31
C ARG A 114 -1.08 -5.28 -4.46
N THR A 115 -1.05 -4.12 -5.10
CA THR A 115 -0.18 -3.83 -6.24
C THR A 115 0.83 -2.74 -5.87
N GLY A 116 2.00 -2.75 -6.50
CA GLY A 116 3.04 -1.71 -6.35
C GLY A 116 3.81 -1.71 -5.03
N GLY A 117 3.70 -2.80 -4.26
CA GLY A 117 4.48 -3.05 -3.06
C GLY A 117 4.19 -2.13 -1.87
N PRO A 118 5.09 -2.08 -0.86
CA PRO A 118 4.81 -1.51 0.46
C PRO A 118 4.53 -0.01 0.47
N HIS A 119 5.19 0.77 -0.40
CA HIS A 119 5.13 2.24 -0.38
C HIS A 119 4.09 2.82 -1.32
N LYS A 120 3.42 2.00 -2.14
CA LYS A 120 2.33 2.51 -2.96
C LYS A 120 1.23 3.03 -2.04
N GLN A 121 0.82 4.27 -2.28
CA GLN A 121 -0.29 4.91 -1.60
C GLN A 121 -1.61 4.65 -2.33
N ASP A 122 -2.67 4.52 -1.56
CA ASP A 122 -4.03 4.44 -2.07
C ASP A 122 -5.04 5.05 -1.11
N LEU A 123 -6.19 5.42 -1.67
CA LEU A 123 -7.30 6.01 -0.92
C LEU A 123 -7.84 5.03 0.12
N THR A 124 -8.14 5.52 1.32
CA THR A 124 -8.78 4.73 2.39
C THR A 124 -10.18 5.22 2.71
N SER A 125 -10.44 6.53 2.55
CA SER A 125 -11.72 7.15 2.84
C SER A 125 -12.02 8.28 1.86
N HIS A 126 -13.28 8.71 1.84
CA HIS A 126 -13.76 9.83 1.04
C HIS A 126 -14.85 10.60 1.80
N VAL A 127 -15.06 11.86 1.43
CA VAL A 127 -16.16 12.70 1.93
C VAL A 127 -17.52 12.00 1.79
N GLY A 128 -18.45 12.27 2.70
CA GLY A 128 -19.76 11.62 2.74
C GLY A 128 -19.64 10.15 3.18
N PRO A 129 -19.55 9.93 4.51
CA PRO A 129 -18.79 8.85 5.17
C PRO A 129 -18.60 7.59 4.33
N THR A 130 -17.56 7.62 3.49
CA THR A 130 -17.26 6.55 2.55
C THR A 130 -15.94 5.90 2.93
N ALA A 131 -15.99 4.62 3.31
CA ALA A 131 -14.81 3.80 3.56
C ALA A 131 -14.44 3.03 2.29
N LEU A 132 -13.15 2.99 1.95
CA LEU A 132 -12.63 2.41 0.71
C LEU A 132 -11.64 1.28 1.03
N SER A 133 -11.78 0.17 0.31
CA SER A 133 -10.73 -0.83 0.19
C SER A 133 -10.28 -0.86 -1.26
N MET A 134 -9.10 -0.28 -1.52
CA MET A 134 -8.49 -0.24 -2.84
C MET A 134 -7.69 -1.54 -3.07
N PHE A 135 -7.96 -2.21 -4.19
CA PHE A 135 -7.27 -3.44 -4.57
C PHE A 135 -6.26 -3.20 -5.69
N VAL A 136 -6.67 -2.41 -6.68
CA VAL A 136 -5.85 -2.00 -7.82
C VAL A 136 -6.18 -0.54 -8.10
N SER A 137 -5.16 0.28 -8.36
CA SER A 137 -5.36 1.65 -8.84
C SER A 137 -4.11 2.18 -9.53
N THR A 138 -4.30 3.17 -10.41
CA THR A 138 -3.24 3.98 -11.00
C THR A 138 -2.78 5.14 -10.09
N HIS A 139 -3.34 5.31 -8.89
CA HIS A 139 -2.96 6.39 -7.99
C HIS A 139 -1.48 6.27 -7.61
N TYR A 140 -0.74 7.38 -7.72
CA TYR A 140 0.68 7.50 -7.38
C TYR A 140 1.67 6.64 -8.19
N THR A 141 1.20 5.88 -9.19
CA THR A 141 2.07 5.10 -10.10
C THR A 141 1.78 5.35 -11.58
N GLY A 142 0.63 5.97 -11.90
CA GLY A 142 0.22 6.24 -13.27
C GLY A 142 -0.24 4.99 -14.01
N THR A 143 -0.28 5.04 -15.34
CA THR A 143 -0.74 3.94 -16.19
C THR A 143 0.26 2.79 -16.30
N GLU A 144 1.45 2.91 -15.72
CA GLU A 144 2.47 1.85 -15.77
C GLU A 144 2.10 0.64 -14.92
N ILE A 145 1.30 0.83 -13.85
CA ILE A 145 0.75 -0.26 -13.03
C ILE A 145 -0.61 -0.75 -13.56
N ASP A 146 -1.16 -0.08 -14.58
CA ASP A 146 -2.43 -0.49 -15.18
C ASP A 146 -2.30 -1.89 -15.76
N THR A 147 -3.36 -2.65 -15.60
CA THR A 147 -3.41 -4.01 -16.06
C THR A 147 -4.15 -4.08 -17.38
N PHE A 148 -3.40 -4.23 -18.47
CA PHE A 148 -3.93 -4.53 -19.79
C PHE A 148 -4.01 -6.04 -20.03
N TYR A 149 -5.18 -6.50 -20.46
CA TYR A 149 -5.42 -7.88 -20.88
C TYR A 149 -5.64 -7.92 -22.39
N LYS A 150 -4.90 -8.78 -23.08
CA LYS A 150 -5.14 -9.07 -24.49
C LYS A 150 -6.45 -9.82 -24.67
N GLU A 151 -6.98 -9.81 -25.89
CA GLU A 151 -8.10 -10.66 -26.25
C GLU A 151 -7.74 -12.12 -25.99
N GLY A 152 -8.64 -12.82 -25.31
CA GLY A 152 -8.46 -14.19 -24.85
C GLY A 152 -7.40 -14.45 -23.79
N GLU A 153 -6.80 -13.41 -23.21
CA GLU A 153 -5.93 -13.57 -22.04
C GLU A 153 -6.78 -13.89 -20.80
N ALA A 154 -6.81 -15.16 -20.41
CA ALA A 154 -7.43 -15.59 -19.16
C ALA A 154 -6.65 -15.06 -17.95
N TRP A 155 -7.37 -14.69 -16.91
CA TRP A 155 -6.77 -14.22 -15.67
C TRP A 155 -7.71 -14.45 -14.49
N LYS A 156 -7.14 -14.80 -13.35
CA LYS A 156 -7.89 -14.98 -12.11
C LYS A 156 -7.09 -14.46 -10.92
N LYS A 157 -7.74 -13.69 -10.05
CA LYS A 157 -7.13 -13.19 -8.81
C LYS A 157 -8.15 -13.09 -7.69
N VAL A 158 -7.68 -13.42 -6.50
CA VAL A 158 -8.42 -13.23 -5.24
C VAL A 158 -7.93 -11.97 -4.54
N PHE A 159 -8.87 -11.10 -4.20
CA PHE A 159 -8.66 -9.88 -3.43
C PHE A 159 -9.22 -10.03 -2.01
N GLY A 160 -8.47 -9.52 -1.02
CA GLY A 160 -8.75 -9.72 0.39
C GLY A 160 -7.99 -10.90 1.01
N PRO A 161 -8.43 -11.39 2.18
CA PRO A 161 -9.69 -11.07 2.84
C PRO A 161 -9.64 -9.68 3.51
N LEU A 162 -10.81 -9.08 3.67
CA LEU A 162 -11.12 -7.98 4.57
C LEU A 162 -11.91 -8.55 5.75
N SER A 163 -11.67 -8.11 7.00
CA SER A 163 -12.22 -8.79 8.19
C SER A 163 -12.53 -7.86 9.37
N GLU A 164 -13.05 -8.46 10.44
CA GLU A 164 -13.13 -7.91 11.79
C GLU A 164 -12.02 -8.44 12.74
N GLU A 165 -11.22 -9.42 12.31
CA GLU A 165 -10.23 -10.09 13.18
C GLU A 165 -8.91 -10.36 12.44
N ILE A 166 -7.84 -9.62 12.74
CA ILE A 166 -6.54 -9.74 12.06
C ILE A 166 -5.77 -11.00 12.50
N GLU A 167 -5.86 -11.38 13.76
CA GLU A 167 -5.02 -12.43 14.38
C GLU A 167 -5.23 -13.82 13.77
N SER A 168 -6.40 -14.08 13.18
CA SER A 168 -6.75 -15.36 12.59
C SER A 168 -6.32 -15.55 11.12
N TRP A 169 -5.55 -14.62 10.54
CA TRP A 169 -5.07 -14.72 9.14
C TRP A 169 -3.80 -15.59 8.96
N PRO A 170 -3.70 -16.42 7.90
CA PRO A 170 -4.72 -16.71 6.89
C PRO A 170 -5.78 -17.68 7.41
N TYR A 171 -7.03 -17.41 7.07
CA TYR A 171 -8.18 -18.14 7.61
C TYR A 171 -8.28 -19.56 7.08
N ASN A 172 -8.65 -20.50 7.96
CA ASN A 172 -8.98 -21.87 7.57
C ASN A 172 -10.47 -22.07 7.24
N PHE A 173 -11.34 -21.08 7.50
CA PHE A 173 -12.79 -21.21 7.28
C PHE A 173 -13.23 -20.88 5.83
N THR A 174 -12.38 -20.25 5.02
CA THR A 174 -12.71 -19.94 3.63
C THR A 174 -12.81 -21.23 2.84
N ARG A 175 -13.99 -21.53 2.28
CA ARG A 175 -14.25 -22.81 1.58
C ARG A 175 -13.88 -22.82 0.10
N SER A 176 -13.41 -21.70 -0.45
CA SER A 176 -13.03 -21.62 -1.87
C SER A 176 -11.63 -22.16 -2.09
N GLU A 177 -11.47 -23.04 -3.08
CA GLU A 177 -10.16 -23.57 -3.52
C GLU A 177 -9.23 -22.45 -4.04
N ASP A 178 -9.80 -21.35 -4.52
CA ASP A 178 -9.05 -20.18 -4.96
C ASP A 178 -8.33 -19.47 -3.80
N PHE A 179 -8.66 -19.79 -2.55
CA PHE A 179 -8.03 -19.26 -1.35
C PHE A 179 -7.27 -20.36 -0.60
N PRO A 180 -5.96 -20.55 -0.86
CA PRO A 180 -5.17 -21.58 -0.20
C PRO A 180 -5.18 -21.41 1.32
N HIS A 181 -5.42 -22.51 2.03
CA HIS A 181 -5.34 -22.55 3.49
C HIS A 181 -3.90 -22.33 3.98
N SER A 182 -3.76 -22.01 5.26
CA SER A 182 -2.47 -21.79 5.91
C SER A 182 -1.45 -22.91 5.64
N GLN A 183 -1.87 -24.18 5.69
CA GLN A 183 -1.00 -25.34 5.47
C GLN A 183 -0.61 -25.54 3.99
N GLN A 184 -1.35 -24.92 3.07
CA GLN A 184 -1.09 -24.98 1.63
C GLN A 184 -0.21 -23.82 1.15
N ARG A 185 0.26 -22.97 2.07
CA ARG A 185 1.13 -21.83 1.78
C ARG A 185 2.55 -22.14 2.24
N GLY A 186 3.51 -21.51 1.58
CA GLY A 186 4.93 -21.66 1.88
C GLY A 186 5.50 -20.48 2.65
N GLN A 187 6.80 -20.56 2.93
CA GLN A 187 7.58 -19.49 3.54
C GLN A 187 9.00 -19.44 2.97
N VAL A 188 9.58 -18.24 2.95
CA VAL A 188 10.96 -18.00 2.51
C VAL A 188 11.71 -17.25 3.62
N ASN A 189 12.87 -17.78 3.99
CA ASN A 189 13.73 -17.25 5.03
C ASN A 189 15.11 -16.97 4.45
N GLY A 190 15.83 -16.04 5.07
CA GLY A 190 17.22 -15.74 4.72
C GLY A 190 17.74 -14.54 5.50
N GLN A 191 18.94 -14.13 5.15
CA GLN A 191 19.61 -12.94 5.68
C GLN A 191 20.11 -12.08 4.52
N LEU A 192 19.75 -10.81 4.49
CA LEU A 192 20.26 -9.83 3.54
C LEU A 192 21.38 -9.00 4.21
N LEU A 193 22.53 -8.93 3.56
CA LEU A 193 23.65 -8.08 3.95
C LEU A 193 24.00 -7.15 2.79
N VAL A 194 24.65 -6.03 3.10
CA VAL A 194 25.12 -5.07 2.10
C VAL A 194 26.64 -5.12 2.00
N GLN A 195 27.16 -5.21 0.78
CA GLN A 195 28.56 -5.00 0.45
C GLN A 195 28.69 -3.68 -0.31
N ASP A 196 29.12 -2.62 0.39
CA ASP A 196 29.52 -1.35 -0.26
C ASP A 196 30.95 -1.01 0.19
N ARG A 197 31.91 -1.38 -0.66
CA ARG A 197 33.35 -1.29 -0.37
C ARG A 197 33.85 0.15 -0.21
N TYR A 198 33.04 1.13 -0.62
CA TYR A 198 33.36 2.55 -0.49
C TYR A 198 32.85 3.15 0.83
N MET A 199 31.90 2.47 1.50
CA MET A 199 31.41 2.82 2.84
C MET A 199 32.17 2.05 3.93
N ASP A 200 32.21 0.72 3.81
CA ASP A 200 32.88 -0.17 4.76
C ASP A 200 33.48 -1.38 4.00
N LYS A 201 34.65 -1.85 4.42
CA LYS A 201 35.26 -3.07 3.87
C LYS A 201 34.57 -4.33 4.38
N GLN A 202 33.84 -4.26 5.48
CA GLN A 202 33.07 -5.35 6.06
C GLN A 202 31.64 -5.38 5.52
N LEU A 203 30.99 -6.55 5.63
CA LEU A 203 29.58 -6.69 5.31
C LEU A 203 28.73 -5.93 6.33
N MET A 204 27.84 -5.09 5.83
CA MET A 204 26.92 -4.30 6.65
C MET A 204 25.57 -5.02 6.78
N GLN A 205 24.90 -4.80 7.91
CA GLN A 205 23.57 -5.36 8.15
C GLN A 205 22.53 -4.56 7.36
N ALA A 206 21.72 -5.23 6.54
CA ALA A 206 20.60 -4.58 5.85
C ALA A 206 19.43 -4.40 6.83
N LYS A 207 19.55 -3.51 7.81
CA LYS A 207 18.53 -3.29 8.86
C LYS A 207 17.28 -2.61 8.28
N SER A 208 16.09 -3.11 8.67
CA SER A 208 14.78 -2.56 8.27
C SER A 208 14.54 -2.49 6.75
N ALA A 209 15.34 -3.21 5.97
CA ALA A 209 15.21 -3.34 4.53
C ALA A 209 13.90 -4.04 4.19
N PHE A 210 13.19 -3.55 3.17
CA PHE A 210 12.03 -4.27 2.66
C PHE A 210 12.51 -5.36 1.72
N VAL A 211 12.10 -6.59 2.00
CA VAL A 211 12.36 -7.79 1.20
C VAL A 211 11.04 -8.40 0.81
N GLY A 212 10.85 -8.72 -0.46
CA GLY A 212 9.59 -9.21 -0.98
C GLY A 212 9.69 -10.21 -2.11
N LEU A 213 8.60 -10.93 -2.32
CA LEU A 213 8.38 -11.84 -3.44
C LEU A 213 7.32 -11.24 -4.36
N ALA A 214 7.61 -11.23 -5.65
CA ALA A 214 6.69 -10.83 -6.70
C ALA A 214 6.92 -11.73 -7.94
N PRO A 215 6.01 -11.71 -8.93
CA PRO A 215 6.22 -12.43 -10.18
C PRO A 215 7.61 -12.13 -10.78
N PRO A 216 8.23 -13.11 -11.46
CA PRO A 216 9.55 -12.91 -12.06
C PRO A 216 9.57 -11.76 -13.07
N GLY A 217 10.67 -11.00 -13.08
CA GLY A 217 10.85 -9.84 -13.94
C GLY A 217 12.12 -9.05 -13.62
N GLU A 218 12.25 -7.86 -14.18
CA GLU A 218 13.35 -6.93 -13.92
C GLU A 218 13.36 -6.44 -12.46
N ALA A 219 14.49 -5.91 -11.97
CA ALA A 219 14.71 -5.58 -10.55
C ALA A 219 13.64 -4.68 -9.90
N ASP A 220 13.01 -3.80 -10.67
CA ASP A 220 11.96 -2.88 -10.18
C ASP A 220 10.56 -3.19 -10.71
N SER A 221 10.41 -4.30 -11.45
CA SER A 221 9.12 -4.67 -12.07
C SER A 221 7.99 -4.83 -11.06
N TRP A 222 8.28 -5.24 -9.84
CA TRP A 222 7.30 -5.39 -8.75
C TRP A 222 6.56 -4.08 -8.41
N GLN A 223 7.16 -2.91 -8.66
CA GLN A 223 6.53 -1.61 -8.42
C GLN A 223 5.40 -1.30 -9.42
N LYS A 224 5.44 -1.97 -10.58
CA LYS A 224 4.51 -1.78 -11.71
C LYS A 224 3.65 -3.03 -11.96
N GLU A 225 3.79 -4.06 -11.12
CA GLU A 225 3.07 -5.31 -11.25
C GLU A 225 1.64 -5.21 -10.68
N GLY A 226 0.65 -5.45 -11.55
CA GLY A 226 -0.79 -5.37 -11.21
C GLY A 226 -1.56 -6.70 -11.24
N LYS A 227 -1.08 -7.71 -11.99
CA LYS A 227 -1.75 -9.00 -12.24
C LYS A 227 -1.45 -10.04 -11.18
N GLY A 228 -0.22 -10.08 -10.69
CA GLY A 228 0.26 -11.12 -9.78
C GLY A 228 0.01 -10.84 -8.29
N TYR A 229 0.53 -11.73 -7.46
CA TYR A 229 0.54 -11.59 -6.00
C TYR A 229 1.89 -11.05 -5.53
N GLN A 230 1.90 -10.25 -4.47
CA GLN A 230 3.11 -9.69 -3.88
C GLN A 230 3.14 -9.92 -2.37
N PHE A 231 4.32 -10.24 -1.84
CA PHE A 231 4.52 -10.49 -0.41
C PHE A 231 5.74 -9.72 0.04
N TRP A 232 5.73 -9.14 1.23
CA TRP A 232 6.90 -8.44 1.75
C TRP A 232 6.96 -8.46 3.26
N THR A 233 8.17 -8.29 3.78
CA THR A 233 8.48 -8.07 5.19
C THR A 233 9.63 -7.08 5.29
N GLN A 234 9.91 -6.61 6.50
CA GLN A 234 11.17 -5.95 6.80
C GLN A 234 12.15 -6.93 7.44
N THR A 235 13.43 -6.72 7.18
CA THR A 235 14.51 -7.40 7.88
C THR A 235 14.64 -6.90 9.31
N ASP A 236 15.16 -7.76 10.19
CA ASP A 236 15.51 -7.39 11.55
C ASP A 236 16.83 -6.59 11.64
N LYS A 237 17.30 -6.34 12.87
CA LYS A 237 18.55 -5.61 13.15
C LYS A 237 19.83 -6.25 12.59
N ILE A 238 19.79 -7.52 12.21
CA ILE A 238 20.89 -8.26 11.60
C ILE A 238 20.55 -8.72 10.17
N GLY A 239 19.60 -8.06 9.51
CA GLY A 239 19.28 -8.35 8.11
C GLY A 239 18.48 -9.64 7.88
N ARG A 240 18.02 -10.35 8.93
CA ARG A 240 17.23 -11.58 8.73
C ARG A 240 15.80 -11.24 8.37
N PHE A 241 15.23 -12.01 7.44
CA PHE A 241 13.84 -11.87 7.01
C PHE A 241 13.12 -13.22 7.01
N ASN A 242 11.80 -13.17 7.17
CA ASN A 242 10.91 -14.31 7.05
C ASN A 242 9.60 -13.88 6.38
N ILE A 243 9.43 -14.26 5.11
CA ILE A 243 8.21 -14.02 4.34
C ILE A 243 7.32 -15.26 4.49
N LYS A 244 6.24 -15.14 5.27
CA LYS A 244 5.31 -16.23 5.58
C LYS A 244 4.06 -16.18 4.70
N ASN A 245 3.32 -17.29 4.71
CA ASN A 245 1.97 -17.40 4.12
C ASN A 245 1.94 -17.11 2.61
N VAL A 246 3.03 -17.45 1.92
CA VAL A 246 3.21 -17.21 0.50
C VAL A 246 2.42 -18.24 -0.31
N ARG A 247 1.68 -17.77 -1.32
CA ARG A 247 0.93 -18.66 -2.21
C ARG A 247 1.90 -19.55 -3.00
N PRO A 248 1.51 -20.80 -3.32
CA PRO A 248 2.21 -21.58 -4.32
C PRO A 248 2.32 -20.83 -5.65
N GLY A 249 3.49 -20.90 -6.28
CA GLY A 249 3.81 -20.13 -7.47
C GLY A 249 5.30 -19.96 -7.68
N VAL A 250 5.67 -19.27 -8.75
CA VAL A 250 7.07 -18.93 -9.07
C VAL A 250 7.27 -17.43 -8.85
N TYR A 251 8.32 -17.06 -8.13
CA TYR A 251 8.61 -15.69 -7.74
C TYR A 251 10.10 -15.37 -7.92
N ASN A 252 10.45 -14.09 -8.06
CA ASN A 252 11.78 -13.61 -7.71
C ASN A 252 11.73 -12.90 -6.35
N LEU A 253 12.87 -12.87 -5.67
CA LEU A 253 13.04 -12.07 -4.47
C LEU A 253 13.63 -10.71 -4.84
N TYR A 254 12.98 -9.67 -4.34
CA TYR A 254 13.37 -8.28 -4.51
C TYR A 254 13.63 -7.66 -3.14
N ALA A 255 14.55 -6.70 -3.08
CA ALA A 255 14.72 -5.91 -1.88
C ALA A 255 15.20 -4.50 -2.20
N TRP A 256 15.08 -3.60 -1.24
CA TRP A 256 15.80 -2.34 -1.23
C TRP A 256 16.18 -2.02 0.22
N VAL A 257 17.30 -1.33 0.40
CA VAL A 257 17.88 -1.08 1.72
C VAL A 257 17.97 0.41 1.94
N HIS A 258 17.36 0.89 3.02
CA HIS A 258 17.44 2.27 3.45
C HIS A 258 18.91 2.74 3.51
N GLY A 259 19.20 3.89 2.90
CA GLY A 259 20.54 4.49 2.84
C GLY A 259 21.42 3.96 1.71
N PHE A 260 20.94 3.01 0.91
CA PHE A 260 21.66 2.47 -0.25
C PHE A 260 20.87 2.69 -1.54
N ILE A 261 21.54 3.23 -2.55
CA ILE A 261 20.95 3.45 -3.87
C ILE A 261 20.60 2.12 -4.55
N GLY A 262 19.56 2.13 -5.37
CA GLY A 262 19.17 1.02 -6.24
C GLY A 262 18.23 0.00 -5.58
N SER A 263 18.03 -1.10 -6.30
CA SER A 263 17.17 -2.22 -5.88
C SER A 263 17.95 -3.52 -6.05
N TYR A 264 17.76 -4.43 -5.11
CA TYR A 264 18.24 -5.81 -5.18
C TYR A 264 17.21 -6.71 -5.85
N LYS A 265 17.70 -7.60 -6.71
CA LYS A 265 16.94 -8.76 -7.22
C LYS A 265 17.84 -9.98 -7.08
N LEU A 266 17.31 -11.04 -6.48
CA LEU A 266 17.94 -12.35 -6.53
C LEU A 266 17.66 -12.97 -7.91
N ASP A 267 18.71 -13.28 -8.66
CA ASP A 267 18.61 -13.93 -9.97
C ASP A 267 18.36 -15.44 -9.85
N LEU A 268 17.28 -15.78 -9.14
CA LEU A 268 16.82 -17.14 -8.92
C LEU A 268 15.29 -17.15 -8.91
N ASN A 269 14.72 -18.09 -9.67
CA ASN A 269 13.29 -18.39 -9.58
C ASN A 269 13.03 -19.23 -8.32
N ILE A 270 12.31 -18.66 -7.38
CA ILE A 270 11.88 -19.31 -6.16
C ILE A 270 10.51 -19.95 -6.42
N THR A 271 10.48 -21.28 -6.42
CA THR A 271 9.24 -22.05 -6.58
C THR A 271 8.65 -22.39 -5.22
N ILE A 272 7.52 -21.80 -4.89
CA ILE A 272 6.75 -22.07 -3.68
C ILE A 272 5.79 -23.23 -3.95
N GLN A 273 5.91 -24.27 -3.13
CA GLN A 273 5.02 -25.42 -3.09
C GLN A 273 4.22 -25.41 -1.77
N PRO A 274 3.05 -26.08 -1.72
CA PRO A 274 2.24 -26.17 -0.51
C PRO A 274 3.05 -26.63 0.73
N GLY A 275 2.99 -25.85 1.81
CA GLY A 275 3.66 -26.14 3.08
C GLY A 275 5.19 -26.02 3.06
N ASN A 276 5.79 -25.60 1.95
CA ASN A 276 7.24 -25.60 1.83
C ASN A 276 7.89 -24.51 2.71
N LYS A 277 9.12 -24.79 3.13
CA LYS A 277 9.96 -23.84 3.85
C LYS A 277 11.29 -23.73 3.12
N ILE A 278 11.52 -22.59 2.49
CA ILE A 278 12.75 -22.32 1.74
C ILE A 278 13.68 -21.49 2.63
N GLU A 279 14.94 -21.90 2.69
CA GLU A 279 16.03 -21.18 3.36
C GLU A 279 17.03 -20.77 2.28
N LEU A 280 17.18 -19.46 2.08
CA LEU A 280 18.08 -18.88 1.08
C LEU A 280 19.48 -18.62 1.64
N GLY A 281 19.66 -18.76 2.96
CA GLY A 281 20.93 -18.44 3.63
C GLY A 281 21.24 -16.95 3.54
N THR A 282 22.53 -16.63 3.40
CA THR A 282 23.00 -15.24 3.32
C THR A 282 23.03 -14.75 1.88
N LEU A 283 22.27 -13.70 1.61
CA LEU A 283 22.21 -12.94 0.37
C LEU A 283 23.05 -11.67 0.52
N ILE A 284 23.84 -11.35 -0.49
CA ILE A 284 24.66 -10.14 -0.53
C ILE A 284 24.06 -9.18 -1.57
N TYR A 285 23.79 -7.95 -1.14
CA TYR A 285 23.46 -6.85 -2.02
C TYR A 285 24.69 -5.98 -2.23
N ASP A 286 25.10 -5.86 -3.50
CA ASP A 286 26.12 -4.91 -3.96
C ASP A 286 25.40 -3.69 -4.58
N PRO A 287 25.28 -2.55 -3.86
CA PRO A 287 24.67 -1.35 -4.40
C PRO A 287 25.44 -0.87 -5.64
N PRO A 288 24.77 -0.28 -6.66
CA PRO A 288 25.36 0.15 -7.92
C PRO A 288 26.21 1.43 -7.78
N ARG A 289 27.21 1.40 -6.89
CA ARG A 289 28.14 2.50 -6.62
C ARG A 289 29.45 2.28 -7.37
N ASN A 290 29.87 3.28 -8.14
CA ASN A 290 31.11 3.22 -8.95
C ASN A 290 32.36 3.77 -8.24
N GLY A 291 32.21 4.39 -7.07
CA GLY A 291 33.28 5.09 -6.37
C GLY A 291 32.84 5.71 -5.04
N PRO A 292 33.78 6.27 -4.25
CA PRO A 292 33.45 7.02 -3.05
C PRO A 292 32.51 8.18 -3.33
N THR A 293 31.52 8.40 -2.45
CA THR A 293 30.63 9.55 -2.51
C THR A 293 31.40 10.83 -2.20
N LEU A 294 31.40 11.81 -3.11
CA LEU A 294 31.95 13.15 -2.83
C LEU A 294 30.96 14.03 -2.07
N TRP A 295 29.69 13.96 -2.47
CA TRP A 295 28.55 14.61 -1.84
C TRP A 295 27.28 13.85 -2.24
N GLU A 296 26.25 13.94 -1.41
CA GLU A 296 24.93 13.37 -1.63
C GLU A 296 23.90 14.40 -1.17
N ILE A 297 22.78 14.53 -1.89
CA ILE A 297 21.63 15.30 -1.44
C ILE A 297 20.55 14.28 -1.15
N GLY A 298 20.26 14.16 0.13
CA GLY A 298 19.28 13.26 0.68
C GLY A 298 19.78 11.86 1.02
N ILE A 299 18.91 11.03 1.57
CA ILE A 299 19.14 9.64 1.96
C ILE A 299 18.36 8.74 0.99
N PRO A 300 18.97 7.71 0.40
CA PRO A 300 18.26 6.72 -0.42
C PRO A 300 17.29 5.86 0.40
N ASP A 301 16.16 6.41 0.81
CA ASP A 301 15.17 5.75 1.67
C ASP A 301 13.75 5.75 1.11
N ARG A 302 13.58 6.28 -0.10
CA ARG A 302 12.31 6.40 -0.82
C ARG A 302 11.29 7.33 -0.15
N THR A 303 11.75 8.27 0.69
CA THR A 303 10.92 9.34 1.23
C THR A 303 11.51 10.72 0.89
N ALA A 304 10.66 11.75 0.98
CA ALA A 304 11.06 13.15 0.88
C ALA A 304 11.15 13.84 2.25
N ALA A 305 11.08 13.08 3.36
CA ALA A 305 10.91 13.61 4.71
C ALA A 305 12.03 14.54 5.19
N GLU A 306 13.26 14.36 4.72
CA GLU A 306 14.37 15.25 5.10
C GLU A 306 14.36 16.60 4.37
N PHE A 307 13.56 16.72 3.30
CA PHE A 307 13.52 17.92 2.49
C PHE A 307 12.53 18.91 3.10
N PHE A 308 12.87 20.19 3.01
CA PHE A 308 11.99 21.25 3.45
C PHE A 308 10.70 21.28 2.61
N ILE A 309 9.57 21.02 3.26
CA ILE A 309 8.23 21.20 2.70
C ILE A 309 7.69 22.53 3.24
N PRO A 310 7.36 23.50 2.37
CA PRO A 310 6.84 24.78 2.84
C PRO A 310 5.44 24.61 3.44
N GLU A 311 5.16 25.41 4.47
CA GLU A 311 3.82 25.50 5.07
C GLU A 311 2.76 25.83 4.01
N PRO A 312 1.56 25.24 4.10
CA PRO A 312 0.47 25.59 3.20
C PRO A 312 0.12 27.07 3.36
N TYR A 313 -0.34 27.69 2.26
CA TYR A 313 -0.83 29.06 2.35
C TYR A 313 -1.96 29.16 3.40
N PRO A 314 -1.99 30.20 4.24
CA PRO A 314 -2.95 30.31 5.36
C PRO A 314 -4.43 30.15 4.96
N GLN A 315 -4.79 30.50 3.72
CA GLN A 315 -6.14 30.36 3.18
C GLN A 315 -6.49 28.96 2.66
N TYR A 316 -5.53 28.02 2.63
CA TYR A 316 -5.66 26.67 2.08
C TYR A 316 -5.25 25.57 3.07
N VAL A 317 -5.31 25.87 4.36
CA VAL A 317 -4.90 24.98 5.44
C VAL A 317 -5.89 23.82 5.59
N ASN A 318 -5.40 22.65 5.98
CA ASN A 318 -6.22 21.54 6.46
C ASN A 318 -5.70 21.12 7.84
N SER A 319 -6.61 20.84 8.77
CA SER A 319 -6.22 20.46 10.14
C SER A 319 -5.30 19.22 10.20
N ILE A 320 -5.43 18.26 9.29
CA ILE A 320 -4.62 17.03 9.29
C ILE A 320 -3.24 17.21 8.62
N THR A 321 -2.99 18.37 8.01
CA THR A 321 -1.69 18.73 7.45
C THR A 321 -0.88 19.60 8.42
N ASN A 322 -1.42 19.91 9.60
CA ASN A 322 -0.82 20.84 10.57
C ASN A 322 -0.17 20.14 11.77
N ASP A 323 -0.19 18.80 11.83
CA ASP A 323 0.45 18.09 12.93
C ASP A 323 1.97 18.17 12.78
N GLY A 324 2.62 18.76 13.77
CA GLY A 324 4.09 18.87 13.90
C GLY A 324 4.77 17.54 14.25
N ALA A 325 4.32 16.45 13.62
CA ALA A 325 4.89 15.12 13.74
C ALA A 325 5.85 14.85 12.58
N ASP A 326 6.80 15.76 12.39
CA ASP A 326 8.05 15.52 11.67
C ASP A 326 9.22 15.57 12.67
#